data_AF-B8FMZ2-F1
#
_entry.id   AF-B8FMZ2-F1
#
_cell.length_a   1.000
_cell.length_b   1.000
_cell.length_c   1.000
_cell.angle_alpha   90.00
_cell.angle_beta   90.00
_cell.angle_gamma   90.00
#
_symmetry.space_group_name_H-M   'P 1'
#
loop_
_entity.id
_entity.type
_entity.pdbx_description
1 polymer ?
#
loop_
_entity_poly.entity_id
_entity_poly.type
_entity_poly.pdbx_seq_one_letter_code
_entity_poly.pdbx_strand_id
1 'polypeptide(L)' 'METALQDKGTYTFERDTKNYHRFLIQTVSGATGTLYLPKSLDPLPKRLVLDMRENQDSKN' A
#
# COMPACT_ATOMS: atom_id res chain seq x y z
N MET A 1 18.96 -15.95 -12.72
CA MET A 1 18.37 -14.64 -12.40
C MET A 1 17.10 -14.94 -11.65
N GLU A 2 17.07 -14.68 -10.34
CA GLU A 2 15.90 -14.94 -9.51
C GLU A 2 14.92 -13.79 -9.76
N THR A 3 13.83 -14.06 -10.47
CA THR A 3 12.81 -13.05 -10.75
C THR A 3 12.10 -12.76 -9.43
N ALA A 4 12.25 -11.55 -8.90
CA ALA A 4 11.48 -11.14 -7.72
C ALA A 4 9.99 -11.37 -8.00
N LEU A 5 9.32 -12.08 -7.09
CA LEU A 5 7.88 -12.32 -7.17
C LEU A 5 7.16 -10.98 -6.96
N GLN A 6 6.85 -10.30 -8.06
CA GLN A 6 6.07 -9.07 -8.06
C GLN A 6 4.59 -9.41 -8.14
N ASP A 7 3.82 -8.99 -7.14
CA ASP A 7 2.38 -9.02 -7.22
C ASP A 7 1.82 -7.66 -7.64
N LYS A 8 0.73 -7.69 -8.43
CA LYS A 8 0.05 -6.49 -8.91
C LYS A 8 -1.33 -6.42 -8.27
N GLY A 9 -1.86 -5.22 -8.14
CA GLY A 9 -3.17 -5.01 -7.55
C GLY A 9 -3.76 -3.66 -7.90
N THR A 10 -5.00 -3.48 -7.47
CA THR A 10 -5.69 -2.20 -7.50
C THR A 10 -5.86 -1.68 -6.09
N TYR A 11 -6.01 -0.37 -5.96
CA TYR A 11 -6.45 0.26 -4.73
C TYR A 11 -7.67 1.11 -5.03
N THR A 12 -8.68 1.02 -4.17
CA THR A 12 -9.96 1.71 -4.33
C THR A 12 -10.18 2.61 -3.13
N PHE A 13 -10.59 3.85 -3.39
CA PHE A 13 -10.95 4.77 -2.32
C PHE A 13 -12.13 4.21 -1.52
N GLU A 14 -11.99 4.10 -0.20
CA GLU A 14 -13.09 3.72 0.68
C GLU A 14 -13.75 4.94 1.30
N ARG A 15 -12.96 5.72 2.06
CA ARG A 15 -13.45 6.89 2.79
C ARG A 15 -12.31 7.78 3.25
N ASP A 16 -12.68 8.99 3.64
CA ASP A 16 -11.79 9.90 4.35
C ASP A 16 -11.92 9.77 5.87
N THR A 17 -10.82 10.09 6.55
CA THR A 17 -10.78 10.40 7.98
C THR A 17 -10.34 11.85 8.18
N LYS A 18 -10.17 12.30 9.44
CA LYS A 18 -9.67 13.65 9.72
C LYS A 18 -8.33 13.94 9.05
N ASN A 19 -7.40 12.97 9.06
CA ASN A 19 -6.01 13.19 8.64
C ASN A 19 -5.58 12.37 7.42
N TYR A 20 -6.38 11.38 7.00
CA TYR A 20 -5.98 10.42 5.96
C TYR A 20 -7.11 10.12 4.98
N HIS A 21 -6.74 9.91 3.72
CA HIS A 21 -7.49 9.16 2.72
C HIS A 21 -7.26 7.66 2.96
N ARG A 22 -8.34 6.88 3.03
CA ARG A 22 -8.26 5.43 3.23
C ARG A 22 -8.61 4.70 1.94
N PHE A 23 -7.75 3.76 1.55
CA PHE A 23 -7.92 2.90 0.39
C PHE A 23 -7.89 1.43 0.78
N LEU A 24 -8.71 0.62 0.13
CA LEU A 24 -8.60 -0.83 0.15
C LEU A 24 -7.64 -1.27 -0.96
N ILE A 25 -6.66 -2.10 -0.64
CA ILE A 25 -5.77 -2.73 -1.62
C ILE A 25 -6.24 -4.17 -1.84
N GLN A 26 -6.32 -4.58 -3.11
CA GLN A 26 -6.59 -5.95 -3.51
C GLN A 26 -5.59 -6.37 -4.59
N THR A 27 -4.84 -7.43 -4.33
CA THR A 27 -3.84 -7.97 -5.25
C THR A 27 -4.38 -9.17 -6.04
N VAL A 28 -3.73 -9.51 -7.15
CA VAL A 28 -4.12 -10.64 -8.00
C VAL A 28 -3.93 -11.98 -7.28
N SER A 29 -2.92 -12.10 -6.41
CA SER A 29 -2.73 -13.31 -5.59
C SER A 29 -3.77 -13.47 -4.47
N GLY A 30 -4.61 -12.47 -4.23
CA GLY A 30 -5.64 -12.47 -3.20
C GLY A 30 -5.24 -11.82 -1.88
N ALA A 31 -4.02 -11.28 -1.75
CA ALA A 31 -3.66 -10.47 -0.60
C ALA A 31 -4.48 -9.17 -0.58
N THR A 32 -5.03 -8.83 0.59
CA THR A 32 -5.83 -7.62 0.81
C THR A 32 -5.26 -6.80 1.96
N GLY A 33 -5.45 -5.49 1.91
CA GLY A 33 -4.91 -4.58 2.92
C GLY A 33 -5.57 -3.22 2.91
N THR A 34 -5.22 -2.37 3.86
CA THR A 34 -5.68 -0.99 3.92
C THR A 34 -4.50 -0.04 3.84
N LEU A 35 -4.58 0.93 2.95
CA LEU A 35 -3.60 2.00 2.83
C LEU A 35 -4.18 3.30 3.36
N TYR A 36 -3.40 4.00 4.19
CA TYR A 36 -3.71 5.33 4.68
C TYR A 36 -2.72 6.31 4.07
N LEU A 37 -3.21 7.23 3.23
CA LEU A 37 -2.41 8.32 2.69
C LEU A 37 -2.79 9.63 3.40
N PRO A 38 -1.83 10.41 3.93
CA PRO A 38 -2.16 11.63 4.63
C PRO A 38 -2.80 12.63 3.67
N LYS A 39 -3.75 13.44 4.17
CA LYS A 39 -4.42 14.47 3.37
C LYS A 39 -3.48 15.58 2.88
N SER A 40 -2.30 15.71 3.48
CA SER A 40 -1.25 16.59 2.99
C SER A 40 -0.60 16.11 1.70
N LEU A 41 -0.81 14.84 1.31
CA LEU A 41 -0.38 14.28 0.04
C LEU A 41 -1.44 14.55 -1.04
N ASP A 42 -1.57 15.83 -1.42
CA ASP A 42 -2.47 16.30 -2.49
C ASP A 42 -1.64 17.04 -3.57
N PRO A 43 -1.65 16.61 -4.84
CA PRO A 43 -2.46 15.54 -5.42
C PRO A 43 -2.03 14.13 -5.02
N LEU A 44 -3.03 13.24 -4.89
CA LEU A 44 -2.80 11.82 -4.67
C LEU A 44 -2.08 11.18 -5.87
N PRO A 45 -1.12 10.25 -5.64
CA PRO A 45 -0.41 9.60 -6.72
C PRO A 45 -1.32 8.66 -7.52
N LYS A 46 -1.11 8.64 -8.84
CA LYS A 46 -1.81 7.70 -9.75
C LYS A 46 -1.27 6.26 -9.68
N ARG A 47 -0.06 6.08 -9.14
CA ARG A 47 0.60 4.77 -9.02
C ARG A 47 1.39 4.71 -7.73
N LEU A 48 1.28 3.57 -7.05
CA LEU A 48 2.07 3.24 -5.86
C LEU A 48 2.86 1.96 -6.12
N VAL A 49 4.07 1.89 -5.59
CA VAL A 49 4.93 0.70 -5.58
C VAL A 49 5.32 0.48 -4.13
N LEU A 50 5.08 -0.72 -3.62
CA LEU A 50 5.37 -1.11 -2.24
C LEU A 50 6.42 -2.21 -2.27
N ASP A 51 7.57 -1.94 -1.65
CA ASP A 51 8.62 -2.93 -1.47
C ASP A 51 8.54 -3.47 -0.04
N MET A 52 8.47 -4.80 0.11
CA MET A 52 8.59 -5.44 1.41
C MET A 52 10.02 -5.24 1.92
N ARG A 53 10.16 -4.59 3.07
CA ARG A 53 11.42 -4.57 3.82
C ARG A 53 11.31 -5.58 4.94
N GLU A 54 12.34 -6.42 5.09
CA GLU A 54 12.48 -7.24 6.29
C GLU A 54 12.55 -6.31 7.50
N ASN A 55 11.70 -6.54 8.49
CA ASN A 55 11.66 -5.74 9.71
C ASN A 55 12.99 -5.95 10.44
N GLN A 56 13.82 -4.90 10.59
CA GLN A 56 15.08 -5.00 11.32
C GLN A 56 14.90 -5.01 12.86
N ASP A 57 13.67 -4.86 13.36
CA ASP A 57 13.37 -4.68 14.78
C ASP A 57 12.90 -5.97 15.49
N SER A 58 13.69 -7.04 15.42
CA SER A 58 13.46 -8.26 16.22
C SER A 58 14.70 -8.73 16.97
N LYS A 59 15.56 -7.79 17.40
CA LYS A 59 16.56 -8.03 18.45
C LYS A 59 16.80 -6.76 19.27
N ASN A 60 16.14 -6.66 20.42
CA ASN A 60 16.79 -6.25 21.67
C ASN A 60 16.02 -6.80 22.86
#